data_AF-A0A250V569-F1
#
_entry.id   AF-A0A250V569-F1
#
_cell.length_a   1.000
_cell.length_b   1.000
_cell.length_c   1.000
_cell.angle_alpha   90.00
_cell.angle_beta   90.00
_cell.angle_gamma   90.00
#
_symmetry.space_group_name_H-M   'P 1'
#
loop_
_entity.id
_entity.type
_entity.pdbx_description
1 polymer ?
#
loop_
_entity_poly.entity_id
_entity_poly.type
_entity_poly.pdbx_seq_one_letter_code
_entity_poly.pdbx_strand_id
1 'polypeptide(L)' 'MHVNRPAVGISNFKAIRDRIGINATQLRQDRFLDEARETADPVRLMRLFGITSHTAIHYVRAAHSEYFTIDPTEA' A
#
# COMPACT_ATOMS: atom_id res chain seq x y z
N MET A 1 -19.14 18.84 20.38
CA MET A 1 -19.96 18.15 19.36
C MET A 1 -19.66 16.66 19.42
N HIS A 2 -20.61 15.82 19.85
CA HIS A 2 -20.49 14.37 19.76
C HIS A 2 -21.04 13.93 18.40
N VAL A 3 -20.16 13.53 17.49
CA VAL A 3 -20.56 13.01 16.18
C VAL A 3 -20.99 11.55 16.38
N ASN A 4 -22.31 11.33 16.49
CA ASN A 4 -22.92 10.00 16.48
C ASN A 4 -22.81 9.42 15.05
N ARG A 5 -21.64 8.87 14.71
CA ARG A 5 -21.48 8.08 13.49
C ARG A 5 -21.88 6.64 13.81
N PRO A 6 -22.94 6.09 13.20
CA PRO A 6 -23.21 4.67 13.35
C PRO A 6 -21.99 3.90 12.86
N ALA A 7 -21.63 2.82 13.55
CA ALA A 7 -20.56 1.95 13.11
C ALA A 7 -20.83 1.55 11.65
N VAL A 8 -19.89 1.83 10.74
CA VAL A 8 -20.00 1.37 9.36
C VAL A 8 -19.85 -0.14 9.41
N GLY A 9 -20.97 -0.85 9.35
CA GLY A 9 -20.94 -2.31 9.28
C GLY A 9 -20.13 -2.76 8.06
N ILE A 10 -19.36 -3.83 8.22
CA ILE A 10 -18.53 -4.42 7.14
C ILE A 10 -19.38 -4.68 5.88
N SER A 11 -20.65 -5.07 6.07
CA SER A 11 -21.64 -5.27 5.00
C SER A 11 -21.91 -4.00 4.20
N ASN A 12 -21.98 -2.84 4.85
CA ASN A 12 -22.27 -1.56 4.19
C ASN A 12 -21.07 -1.07 3.38
N PHE A 13 -19.85 -1.25 3.92
CA PHE A 13 -18.62 -0.98 3.19
C PHE A 13 -18.48 -1.89 1.96
N LYS A 14 -18.75 -3.19 2.12
CA LYS A 14 -18.74 -4.16 1.02
C LYS A 14 -19.73 -3.77 -0.08
N ALA A 15 -20.97 -3.44 0.27
CA ALA A 15 -21.99 -3.05 -0.69
C ALA A 15 -21.60 -1.77 -1.48
N ILE A 16 -21.05 -0.76 -0.80
CA ILE A 16 -20.58 0.46 -1.44
C ILE A 16 -19.42 0.15 -2.38
N ARG A 17 -18.43 -0.61 -1.91
CA ARG A 17 -17.26 -1.03 -2.67
C ARG A 17 -17.66 -1.78 -3.94
N ASP A 18 -18.55 -2.77 -3.81
CA ASP A 18 -19.00 -3.59 -4.94
C ASP A 18 -19.79 -2.72 -5.94
N ARG A 19 -20.61 -1.77 -5.46
CA ARG A 19 -21.35 -0.82 -6.30
C ARG A 19 -20.44 0.09 -7.13
N ILE A 20 -19.31 0.52 -6.57
CA ILE A 20 -18.35 1.41 -7.25
C ILE A 20 -17.21 0.65 -7.93
N GLY A 21 -17.25 -0.69 -7.91
CA GLY A 21 -16.28 -1.54 -8.60
C GLY A 21 -14.86 -1.52 -8.02
N ILE A 22 -14.69 -1.15 -6.74
CA ILE A 22 -13.36 -1.08 -6.12
C ILE A 22 -12.94 -2.45 -5.59
N ASN A 23 -11.72 -2.89 -5.89
CA ASN A 23 -11.13 -4.04 -5.22
C ASN A 23 -10.33 -3.58 -4.00
N ALA A 24 -10.73 -4.01 -2.80
CA ALA A 24 -10.08 -3.60 -1.55
C ALA A 24 -8.62 -4.07 -1.45
N THR A 25 -8.29 -5.20 -2.07
CA THR A 25 -6.91 -5.71 -2.11
C THR A 25 -6.05 -4.83 -3.01
N GLN A 26 -6.55 -4.47 -4.19
CA GLN A 26 -5.83 -3.57 -5.10
C GLN A 26 -5.63 -2.20 -4.45
N LEU A 27 -6.68 -1.63 -3.84
CA LEU A 27 -6.57 -0.35 -3.14
C LEU A 27 -5.51 -0.36 -2.02
N ARG A 28 -5.41 -1.48 -1.31
CA ARG A 28 -4.36 -1.68 -0.30
C ARG A 28 -2.96 -1.71 -0.94
N GLN A 29 -2.80 -2.45 -2.03
CA GLN A 29 -1.54 -2.54 -2.78
C GLN A 29 -1.13 -1.19 -3.37
N ASP A 30 -2.08 -0.44 -3.93
CA ASP A 30 -1.87 0.91 -4.46
C ASP A 30 -1.35 1.84 -3.36
N ARG A 31 -1.94 1.76 -2.16
CA ARG A 31 -1.48 2.55 -1.01
C ARG A 31 -0.08 2.16 -0.54
N PHE A 32 0.30 0.88 -0.62
CA PHE A 32 1.68 0.46 -0.30
C PHE A 32 2.68 1.04 -1.30
N LEU A 33 2.35 0.99 -2.59
CA LEU A 33 3.21 1.51 -3.65
C LEU A 33 3.34 3.04 -3.59
N ASP A 34 2.25 3.75 -3.29
CA ASP A 34 2.25 5.19 -3.11
C ASP A 34 3.17 5.63 -1.96
N GLU A 35 3.04 5.00 -0.78
CA GLU A 35 3.92 5.31 0.35
C GLU A 35 5.39 4.95 0.07
N ALA A 36 5.63 3.86 -0.66
CA ALA A 36 6.98 3.46 -1.06
C ALA A 36 7.62 4.52 -1.96
N ARG A 37 6.88 5.07 -2.93
CA ARG A 37 7.38 6.16 -3.82
C ARG A 37 7.76 7.40 -3.04
N GLU A 38 6.96 7.77 -2.05
CA GLU A 38 7.20 8.98 -1.24
C GLU A 38 8.42 8.86 -0.31
N THR A 39 8.73 7.65 0.19
CA THR A 39 9.63 7.52 1.35
C THR A 39 10.85 6.65 1.14
N ALA A 40 10.80 5.70 0.21
CA ALA A 40 11.82 4.66 0.02
C ALA A 40 12.22 3.89 1.30
N ASP A 41 11.41 3.95 2.37
CA ASP A 41 11.75 3.40 3.68
C ASP A 41 10.91 2.15 4.00
N PRO A 42 11.50 0.93 3.93
CA PRO A 42 10.76 -0.30 4.21
C PRO A 42 10.32 -0.41 5.68
N VAL A 43 11.03 0.20 6.64
CA VAL A 43 10.65 0.17 8.06
C VAL A 43 9.38 1.00 8.30
N ARG A 44 9.23 2.13 7.59
CA ARG A 44 8.01 2.94 7.64
C ARG A 44 6.80 2.18 7.10
N LEU A 45 6.93 1.47 5.98
CA LEU A 45 5.86 0.64 5.44
C LEU A 45 5.43 -0.46 6.43
N MET A 46 6.38 -1.12 7.08
CA MET A 46 6.09 -2.13 8.10
C MET A 46 5.29 -1.54 9.26
N ARG A 47 5.67 -0.36 9.75
CA ARG A 47 4.99 0.31 10.87
C ARG A 47 3.60 0.82 10.50
N LEU A 48 3.44 1.37 9.29
CA LEU A 48 2.19 1.96 8.84
C LEU A 48 1.13 0.91 8.49
N PHE A 49 1.55 -0.19 7.86
CA PHE A 49 0.63 -1.16 7.27
C PHE A 49 0.65 -2.54 7.94
N GLY A 50 1.57 -2.79 8.86
CA GLY A 50 1.69 -4.09 9.53
C GLY A 50 2.11 -5.22 8.59
N ILE A 51 2.86 -4.91 7.53
CA ILE A 51 3.35 -5.88 6.54
C ILE A 51 4.73 -6.41 6.92
N THR A 52 5.11 -7.55 6.33
CA THR A 52 6.43 -8.16 6.56
C THR A 52 7.54 -7.36 5.89
N SER A 53 8.78 -7.57 6.34
CA SER A 53 9.98 -7.00 5.69
C SER A 53 10.08 -7.39 4.21
N HIS A 54 9.78 -8.63 3.88
CA HIS A 54 9.78 -9.10 2.48
C HIS A 54 8.82 -8.28 1.61
N THR A 55 7.58 -8.06 2.06
CA THR A 55 6.61 -7.26 1.32
C THR A 55 7.03 -5.78 1.27
N ALA A 56 7.52 -5.20 2.36
CA ALA A 56 7.97 -3.81 2.38
C ALA A 56 9.14 -3.56 1.41
N ILE A 57 10.15 -4.43 1.43
CA ILE A 57 11.30 -4.36 0.51
C ILE A 57 10.85 -4.53 -0.94
N HIS A 58 9.93 -5.45 -1.22
CA HIS A 58 9.38 -5.62 -2.56
C HIS A 58 8.78 -4.32 -3.11
N TYR A 59 7.96 -3.62 -2.33
CA TYR A 59 7.36 -2.36 -2.76
C TYR A 59 8.38 -1.22 -2.90
N VAL A 60 9.39 -1.15 -2.01
CA VAL A 60 10.48 -0.17 -2.16
C VAL A 60 11.26 -0.40 -3.45
N ARG A 61 11.61 -1.66 -3.77
CA ARG A 61 12.30 -2.01 -5.02
C ARG A 61 11.45 -1.72 -6.26
N ALA A 62 10.13 -1.95 -6.17
CA ALA A 62 9.22 -1.67 -7.27
C ALA A 62 9.01 -0.16 -7.50
N ALA A 63 9.05 0.65 -6.43
CA ALA A 63 8.92 2.10 -6.50
C ALA A 63 10.21 2.81 -6.95
N HIS A 64 11.37 2.24 -6.61
CA HIS A 64 12.69 2.83 -6.84
C HIS A 64 13.64 1.85 -7.54
N SER A 65 13.21 1.34 -8.69
CA SER A 65 13.95 0.32 -9.46
C SER A 65 15.36 0.76 -9.88
N GLU A 66 15.57 2.06 -10.06
CA GLU A 66 16.83 2.69 -10.46
C GLU A 66 17.99 2.42 -9.49
N TYR A 67 17.71 2.19 -8.20
CA TYR A 67 18.74 1.88 -7.22
C TYR A 67 19.13 0.39 -7.18
N PHE A 68 18.37 -0.47 -7.87
CA PHE A 68 18.54 -1.92 -7.83
C PHE A 68 18.77 -2.54 -9.22
N THR A 69 18.72 -1.73 -10.28
CA THR A 69 19.04 -2.17 -11.62
C THR A 69 20.55 -2.04 -11.80
N ILE A 70 21.25 -3.17 -11.89
CA ILE A 70 22.67 -3.19 -12.24
C ILE A 70 22.75 -2.83 -13.72
N ASP A 71 23.52 -1.79 -14.06
CA ASP A 71 23.80 -1.49 -15.47
C ASP A 71 24.63 -2.66 -16.05
N PRO A 72 24.12 -3.38 -17.07
CA PRO A 72 24.83 -4.50 -17.68
C PRO A 72 26.16 -4.07 -18.35
N THR A 73 26.41 -2.76 -18.47
CA THR A 73 27.63 -2.19 -19.03
C THR A 73 28.73 -1.95 -17.98
N GLU A 74 28.43 -2.09 -16.69
CA GLU A 74 29.37 -1.91 -15.58
C GLU A 74 29.92 -3.24 -15.01
N ALA A 75 29.62 -4.39 -15.62
CA ALA A 75 30.00 -5.74 -15.17
C ALA A 75 31.13 -6.39 -15.99
#